data_AF-A0A3Q2G6V7-F1
#
_entry.id   AF-A0A3Q2G6V7-F1
#
_cell.length_a   1.000
_cell.length_b   1.000
_cell.length_c   1.000
_cell.angle_alpha   90.00
_cell.angle_beta   90.00
_cell.angle_gamma   90.00
#
_symmetry.space_group_name_H-M   'P 1'
#
loop_
_entity.id
_entity.type
_entity.pdbx_description
1 polymer ?
#
loop_
_entity_poly.entity_id
_entity_poly.type
_entity_poly.pdbx_seq_one_letter_code
_entity_poly.pdbx_strand_id
1 'polypeptide(L)'
;NNLTPYMPIRRRERLGCFPVPMVHSTFLVDLRKEASGQLAFYPPHPEYSWALDDVIIFAYSARMADVQMYVCNRDNYGYFPVPMRSHASMQDEAESFVHTHLEIMVNHPPLEPSSFLSLPPKQPNKMGFDEVFMINLVRRADRRERMLRTLYEQEISCKVVAAVDGKALNTSDIDSMGIKMLPGYKDPYHGRPLTKGELGCFLSHYNIWKEVRYLNTPEAFGSICSQLITVSVKTLKK
;
A
#
# COMPACT_ATOMS: atom_id res chain seq x y z
N ASN A 1 19.86 -0.14 -36.27
CA ASN A 1 18.63 0.18 -35.49
C ASN A 1 18.12 -1.05 -34.76
N ASN A 2 18.84 -1.55 -33.76
CA ASN A 2 18.29 -2.50 -32.79
C ASN A 2 17.89 -1.69 -31.55
N LEU A 3 16.68 -1.11 -31.57
CA LEU A 3 16.11 -0.57 -30.34
C LEU A 3 15.92 -1.75 -29.41
N THR A 4 16.76 -1.85 -28.38
CA THR A 4 16.49 -2.77 -27.27
C THR A 4 15.06 -2.52 -26.82
N PRO A 5 14.16 -3.53 -26.87
CA PRO A 5 12.76 -3.27 -26.63
C PRO A 5 12.58 -2.82 -25.18
N TYR A 6 12.20 -1.55 -25.02
CA TYR A 6 12.05 -0.89 -23.72
C TYR A 6 11.03 -1.60 -22.83
N MET A 7 9.93 -2.09 -23.42
CA MET A 7 8.85 -2.74 -22.66
C MET A 7 9.32 -4.01 -21.92
N PRO A 8 10.05 -4.96 -22.55
CA PRO A 8 10.67 -6.09 -21.85
C PRO A 8 11.62 -5.70 -20.70
N ILE A 9 12.39 -4.62 -20.84
CA ILE A 9 13.24 -4.12 -19.73
C ILE A 9 12.36 -3.58 -18.61
N ARG A 10 11.39 -2.72 -18.94
CA ARG A 10 10.49 -2.08 -17.96
C ARG A 10 9.64 -3.10 -17.21
N ARG A 11 9.14 -4.13 -17.90
CA ARG A 11 8.35 -5.23 -17.31
C ARG A 11 9.22 -6.29 -16.62
N ARG A 12 10.54 -6.10 -16.60
CA ARG A 12 11.52 -7.06 -16.06
C ARG A 12 11.46 -8.45 -16.70
N GLU A 13 10.92 -8.56 -17.91
CA GLU A 13 10.96 -9.79 -18.73
C GLU A 13 12.40 -10.07 -19.21
N ARG A 14 13.20 -9.01 -19.36
CA ARG A 14 14.64 -9.09 -19.66
C ARG A 14 15.44 -8.37 -18.56
N LEU A 15 16.13 -9.15 -17.73
CA LEU A 15 16.98 -8.62 -16.66
C LEU A 15 18.39 -8.25 -17.17
N GLY A 16 18.94 -7.13 -16.70
CA GLY A 16 20.26 -6.66 -17.07
C GLY A 16 20.49 -5.19 -16.73
N CYS A 17 21.67 -4.69 -17.12
CA CYS A 17 21.90 -3.25 -17.21
C CYS A 17 22.11 -2.91 -18.70
N PHE A 18 21.38 -1.91 -19.20
CA PHE A 18 21.29 -1.62 -20.62
C PHE A 18 21.72 -0.18 -20.89
N PRO A 19 22.62 0.07 -21.85
CA PRO A 19 23.03 1.41 -22.20
C PRO A 19 21.82 2.16 -22.76
N VAL A 20 21.61 3.37 -22.28
CA VAL A 20 20.53 4.26 -22.72
C VAL A 20 21.09 5.66 -22.97
N PRO A 21 20.50 6.44 -23.88
CA PRO A 21 20.92 7.83 -24.07
C PRO A 21 20.58 8.73 -22.87
N MET A 22 19.63 8.31 -22.02
CA MET A 22 19.03 9.13 -20.97
C MET A 22 18.28 8.25 -19.96
N VAL A 23 18.27 8.65 -18.69
CA VAL A 23 17.47 8.03 -17.60
C VAL A 23 16.59 9.11 -16.99
N HIS A 24 15.29 8.87 -16.85
CA HIS A 24 14.30 9.87 -16.44
C HIS A 24 14.05 9.94 -14.91
N SER A 25 14.44 8.93 -14.14
CA SER A 25 14.03 8.82 -12.74
C SER A 25 15.15 9.10 -11.74
N THR A 26 15.88 8.06 -11.35
CA THR A 26 16.84 8.09 -10.25
C THR A 26 18.18 7.61 -10.75
N PHE A 27 19.23 8.33 -10.35
CA PHE A 27 20.60 8.02 -10.73
C PHE A 27 21.35 7.42 -9.55
N LEU A 28 22.09 6.33 -9.81
CA LEU A 28 23.15 5.86 -8.93
C LEU A 28 24.47 6.26 -9.57
N VAL A 29 25.18 7.19 -8.94
CA VAL A 29 26.45 7.74 -9.44
C VAL A 29 27.60 7.24 -8.58
N ASP A 30 28.62 6.66 -9.22
CA ASP A 30 29.84 6.23 -8.55
C ASP A 30 30.81 7.40 -8.37
N LEU A 31 30.72 8.07 -7.22
CA LEU A 31 31.53 9.27 -6.90
C LEU A 31 33.04 9.02 -6.82
N ARG A 32 33.50 7.76 -6.93
CA ARG A 32 34.94 7.43 -6.94
C ARG A 32 35.57 7.67 -8.32
N LYS A 33 34.77 7.86 -9.37
CA LYS A 33 35.27 8.14 -10.72
C LYS A 33 35.46 9.63 -10.94
N GLU A 34 36.61 10.02 -11.48
CA GLU A 34 36.91 11.44 -11.78
C GLU A 34 35.87 12.08 -12.71
N ALA A 35 35.41 11.33 -13.72
CA ALA A 35 34.36 11.79 -14.64
C ALA A 35 33.03 12.14 -13.94
N SER A 36 32.75 11.55 -12.77
CA SER A 36 31.54 11.88 -12.01
C SER A 36 31.56 13.31 -11.44
N GLY A 37 32.75 13.89 -11.22
CA GLY A 37 32.90 15.29 -10.83
C GLY A 37 32.56 16.28 -11.95
N GLN A 38 32.43 15.82 -13.19
CA GLN A 38 32.05 16.64 -14.35
C GLN A 38 30.54 16.59 -14.64
N LEU A 39 29.79 15.74 -13.92
CA LEU A 39 28.34 15.64 -14.07
C LEU A 39 27.66 16.82 -13.36
N ALA A 40 26.82 17.55 -14.08
CA ALA A 40 26.10 18.70 -13.54
C ALA A 40 24.68 18.80 -14.12
N PHE A 41 23.72 19.11 -13.24
CA PHE A 41 22.38 19.55 -13.65
C PHE A 41 22.34 21.04 -13.93
N TYR A 42 23.11 21.84 -13.18
CA TYR A 42 23.12 23.29 -13.28
C TYR A 42 24.50 23.86 -12.86
N PRO A 43 25.02 24.91 -13.52
CA PRO A 43 24.48 25.49 -14.75
C PRO A 43 24.56 24.50 -15.93
N PRO A 44 23.70 24.62 -16.95
CA PRO A 44 23.82 23.81 -18.16
C PRO A 44 25.21 24.00 -18.81
N HIS A 45 25.69 22.96 -19.50
CA HIS A 45 26.95 23.04 -20.24
C HIS A 45 26.95 24.26 -21.19
N PRO A 46 28.07 24.99 -21.37
CA PRO A 46 28.09 26.20 -22.21
C PRO A 46 27.61 26.00 -23.65
N GLU A 47 27.75 24.78 -24.19
CA GLU A 47 27.32 24.40 -25.54
C GLU A 47 25.88 23.84 -25.60
N TYR A 48 25.19 23.77 -24.46
CA TYR A 48 23.82 23.29 -24.40
C TYR A 48 22.85 24.29 -25.04
N SER A 49 22.10 23.85 -26.05
CA SER A 49 21.19 24.68 -26.84
C SER A 49 19.77 24.09 -26.97
N TRP A 50 19.47 23.04 -26.21
CA TRP A 50 18.17 22.34 -26.27
C TRP A 50 17.19 22.89 -25.23
N ALA A 51 15.99 22.31 -25.15
CA ALA A 51 14.97 22.71 -24.19
C ALA A 51 15.48 22.63 -22.74
N LEU A 52 15.01 23.54 -21.89
CA LEU A 52 15.37 23.53 -20.47
C LEU A 52 14.58 22.42 -19.75
N ASP A 53 15.21 21.24 -19.67
CA ASP A 53 14.69 20.03 -19.06
C ASP A 53 15.85 19.36 -18.32
N ASP A 54 15.68 19.09 -17.02
CA ASP A 54 16.73 18.60 -16.13
C ASP A 54 17.26 17.23 -16.56
N VAL A 55 16.39 16.35 -17.05
CA VAL A 55 16.75 15.04 -17.56
C VAL A 55 17.61 15.18 -18.82
N ILE A 56 17.22 16.05 -19.75
CA ILE A 56 17.96 16.26 -21.00
C ILE A 56 19.31 16.96 -20.72
N ILE A 57 19.33 17.97 -19.84
CA ILE A 57 20.55 18.68 -19.45
C ILE A 57 21.56 17.71 -18.82
N PHE A 58 21.11 16.88 -17.89
CA PHE A 58 21.98 15.92 -17.21
C PHE A 58 22.52 14.86 -18.17
N ALA A 59 21.68 14.34 -19.08
CA ALA A 59 22.14 13.41 -20.11
C ALA A 59 23.16 14.04 -21.07
N TYR A 60 22.98 15.31 -21.42
CA TYR A 60 23.96 16.06 -22.21
C TYR A 60 25.28 16.24 -21.44
N SER A 61 25.23 16.63 -20.17
CA SER A 61 26.41 16.75 -19.30
C SER A 61 27.16 15.41 -19.20
N ALA A 62 26.45 14.31 -18.98
CA ALA A 62 27.04 12.97 -18.95
C ALA A 62 27.72 12.61 -20.28
N ARG A 63 27.08 12.94 -21.41
CA ARG A 63 27.68 12.73 -22.73
C ARG A 63 28.96 13.55 -22.94
N MET A 64 29.00 14.81 -22.50
CA MET A 64 30.20 15.66 -22.64
C MET A 64 31.35 15.17 -21.75
N ALA A 65 31.03 14.57 -20.61
CA ALA A 65 31.98 13.95 -19.70
C ALA A 65 32.39 12.51 -20.11
N ASP A 66 31.98 12.03 -21.29
CA ASP A 66 32.17 10.66 -21.78
C ASP A 66 31.64 9.58 -20.81
N VAL A 67 30.54 9.87 -20.11
CA VAL A 67 29.87 8.98 -19.16
C VAL A 67 28.65 8.33 -19.81
N GLN A 68 28.72 7.01 -20.05
CA GLN A 68 27.59 6.23 -20.54
C GLN A 68 26.56 5.97 -19.41
N MET A 69 25.31 6.33 -19.66
CA MET A 69 24.19 6.05 -18.76
C MET A 69 23.63 4.65 -18.97
N TYR A 70 23.15 4.01 -17.90
CA TYR A 70 22.54 2.69 -17.94
C TYR A 70 21.22 2.66 -17.17
N VAL A 71 20.23 1.93 -17.70
CA VAL A 71 19.08 1.47 -16.90
C VAL A 71 19.39 0.07 -16.42
N CYS A 72 19.38 -0.15 -15.10
CA CYS A 72 19.55 -1.48 -14.53
C CYS A 72 18.30 -1.95 -13.79
N ASN A 73 17.82 -3.15 -14.13
CA ASN A 73 16.63 -3.76 -13.54
C ASN A 73 16.94 -5.13 -12.90
N ARG A 74 18.21 -5.42 -12.62
CA ARG A 74 18.65 -6.69 -12.00
C ARG A 74 18.01 -6.85 -10.62
N ASP A 75 18.01 -5.79 -9.82
CA ASP A 75 17.47 -5.78 -8.47
C ASP A 75 16.33 -4.76 -8.34
N ASN A 76 15.65 -4.77 -7.19
CA ASN A 76 14.79 -3.66 -6.77
C ASN A 76 15.64 -2.73 -5.90
N TYR A 77 16.07 -1.60 -6.45
CA TYR A 77 16.99 -0.67 -5.76
C TYR A 77 16.29 0.27 -4.76
N GLY A 78 14.96 0.26 -4.74
CA GLY A 78 14.16 1.07 -3.82
C GLY A 78 12.77 1.34 -4.37
N TYR A 79 12.03 2.15 -3.62
CA TYR A 79 10.68 2.59 -3.95
C TYR A 79 10.67 4.10 -3.96
N PHE A 80 9.92 4.69 -4.89
CA PHE A 80 9.77 6.12 -5.01
C PHE A 80 8.28 6.44 -5.11
N PRO A 81 7.77 7.41 -4.34
CA PRO A 81 6.38 7.82 -4.45
C PRO A 81 6.11 8.36 -5.85
N VAL A 82 4.87 8.21 -6.33
CA VAL A 82 4.49 8.76 -7.63
C VAL A 82 4.59 10.29 -7.57
N PRO A 83 5.24 10.95 -8.55
CA PRO A 83 5.31 12.41 -8.59
C PRO A 83 3.91 13.03 -8.50
N MET A 84 3.77 13.99 -7.58
CA MET A 84 2.50 14.65 -7.35
C MET A 84 2.17 15.62 -8.50
N ARG A 85 0.87 15.92 -8.66
CA ARG A 85 0.41 16.92 -9.62
C ARG A 85 0.83 18.32 -9.13
N SER A 86 0.97 19.27 -10.06
CA SER A 86 1.39 20.64 -9.75
C SER A 86 0.50 21.40 -8.75
N HIS A 87 -0.75 20.97 -8.57
CA HIS A 87 -1.71 21.55 -7.63
C HIS A 87 -1.91 20.71 -6.35
N ALA A 88 -1.11 19.67 -6.15
CA ALA A 88 -1.18 18.84 -4.96
C ALA A 88 -0.67 19.59 -3.73
N SER A 89 -1.27 19.30 -2.59
CA SER A 89 -0.85 19.81 -1.29
C SER A 89 0.21 18.92 -0.65
N MET A 90 0.88 19.45 0.39
CA MET A 90 1.78 18.65 1.24
C MET A 90 1.05 17.49 1.94
N GLN A 91 -0.25 17.67 2.21
CA GLN A 91 -1.08 16.62 2.79
C GLN A 91 -1.27 15.46 1.80
N ASP A 92 -1.52 15.76 0.52
CA ASP A 92 -1.62 14.75 -0.53
C ASP A 92 -0.30 13.98 -0.71
N GLU A 93 0.84 14.67 -0.60
CA GLU A 93 2.16 14.04 -0.64
C GLU A 93 2.38 13.11 0.56
N ALA A 94 2.01 13.54 1.78
CA ALA A 94 2.09 12.70 2.98
C ALA A 94 1.23 11.44 2.84
N GLU A 95 0.02 11.56 2.29
CA GLU A 95 -0.87 10.42 2.01
C GLU A 95 -0.30 9.48 0.94
N SER A 96 0.28 10.03 -0.14
CA SER A 96 0.97 9.26 -1.18
C SER A 96 2.17 8.48 -0.63
N PHE A 97 2.91 9.09 0.30
CA PHE A 97 4.02 8.44 0.99
C PHE A 97 3.54 7.26 1.85
N VAL A 98 2.49 7.47 2.68
CA VAL A 98 1.88 6.39 3.47
C VAL A 98 1.40 5.27 2.57
N HIS A 99 0.74 5.58 1.45
CA HIS A 99 0.30 4.56 0.49
C HIS A 99 1.47 3.71 -0.05
N THR A 100 2.54 4.37 -0.49
CA THR A 100 3.75 3.70 -0.98
C THR A 100 4.36 2.81 0.10
N HIS A 101 4.43 3.30 1.35
CA HIS A 101 4.94 2.52 2.48
C HIS A 101 4.10 1.27 2.75
N LEU A 102 2.77 1.39 2.69
CA LEU A 102 1.85 0.26 2.85
C LEU A 102 1.96 -0.76 1.72
N GLU A 103 2.16 -0.32 0.47
CA GLU A 103 2.37 -1.21 -0.68
C GLU A 103 3.63 -2.06 -0.50
N ILE A 104 4.72 -1.46 -0.03
CA ILE A 104 5.97 -2.16 0.29
C ILE A 104 5.71 -3.24 1.34
N MET A 105 4.99 -2.89 2.40
CA MET A 105 4.69 -3.78 3.52
C MET A 105 3.83 -5.01 3.16
N VAL A 106 3.26 -5.07 1.94
CA VAL A 106 2.53 -6.26 1.47
C VAL A 106 3.47 -7.46 1.34
N ASN A 107 4.66 -7.24 0.78
CA ASN A 107 5.63 -8.30 0.46
C ASN A 107 6.96 -8.16 1.23
N HIS A 108 7.14 -7.08 1.96
CA HIS A 108 8.38 -6.75 2.66
C HIS A 108 8.09 -6.38 4.14
N PRO A 109 9.08 -6.47 5.03
CA PRO A 109 8.95 -5.93 6.38
C PRO A 109 8.72 -4.41 6.35
N PRO A 110 8.22 -3.82 7.45
CA PRO A 110 8.12 -2.37 7.57
C PRO A 110 9.46 -1.68 7.30
N LEU A 111 9.40 -0.57 6.57
CA LEU A 111 10.58 0.28 6.38
C LEU A 111 11.03 0.85 7.72
N GLU A 112 12.33 0.75 7.98
CA GLU A 112 12.97 1.38 9.13
C GLU A 112 13.42 2.81 8.75
N PRO A 113 13.07 3.83 9.53
CA PRO A 113 13.57 5.18 9.32
C PRO A 113 15.10 5.25 9.43
N SER A 114 15.69 6.17 8.69
CA SER A 114 17.11 6.51 8.86
C SER A 114 17.40 6.97 10.30
N SER A 115 18.54 6.54 10.86
CA SER A 115 19.01 6.98 12.19
C SER A 115 19.24 8.50 12.31
N PHE A 116 19.29 9.19 11.18
CA PHE A 116 19.47 10.65 11.11
C PHE A 116 18.15 11.42 11.07
N LEU A 117 17.01 10.72 11.03
CA LEU A 117 15.68 11.33 11.03
C LEU A 117 15.02 11.15 12.40
N SER A 118 14.56 12.26 12.97
CA SER A 118 13.67 12.24 14.13
C SER A 118 12.24 12.32 13.64
N LEU A 119 11.49 11.23 13.77
CA LEU A 119 10.07 11.21 13.41
C LEU A 119 9.20 11.54 14.63
N PRO A 120 8.14 12.34 14.48
CA PRO A 120 7.18 12.54 15.54
C PRO A 120 6.51 11.20 15.92
N PRO A 121 6.14 11.01 17.19
CA PRO A 121 5.39 9.83 17.59
C PRO A 121 4.04 9.84 16.90
N LYS A 122 3.63 8.69 16.37
CA LYS A 122 2.29 8.53 15.80
C LYS A 122 1.23 8.66 16.88
N GLN A 123 0.09 9.24 16.53
CA GLN A 123 -1.06 9.46 17.41
C GLN A 123 -2.31 8.77 16.85
N PRO A 124 -2.42 7.44 16.99
CA PRO A 124 -3.56 6.71 16.47
C PRO A 124 -4.88 7.19 17.07
N ASN A 125 -5.87 7.41 16.21
CA ASN A 125 -7.21 7.79 16.63
C ASN A 125 -8.27 6.98 15.88
N LYS A 126 -9.53 7.21 16.21
CA LYS A 126 -10.66 6.47 15.62
C LYS A 126 -11.26 7.17 14.39
N MET A 127 -10.56 8.11 13.75
CA MET A 127 -11.03 8.90 12.60
C MET A 127 -12.42 9.56 12.80
N GLY A 128 -12.77 9.88 14.05
CA GLY A 128 -14.10 10.41 14.40
C GLY A 128 -15.23 9.37 14.46
N PHE A 129 -14.91 8.08 14.45
CA PHE A 129 -15.78 6.96 14.81
C PHE A 129 -15.75 6.72 16.33
N ASP A 130 -16.83 6.14 16.89
CA ASP A 130 -16.85 5.73 18.30
C ASP A 130 -15.95 4.52 18.54
N GLU A 131 -15.92 3.61 17.57
CA GLU A 131 -15.05 2.45 17.56
C GLU A 131 -14.71 2.00 16.14
N VAL A 132 -13.49 1.50 16.00
CA VAL A 132 -12.98 0.86 14.79
C VAL A 132 -12.61 -0.57 15.17
N PHE A 133 -13.27 -1.55 14.59
CA PHE A 133 -13.03 -2.95 14.91
C PHE A 133 -12.16 -3.61 13.85
N MET A 134 -11.11 -4.30 14.30
CA MET A 134 -10.30 -5.18 13.46
C MET A 134 -10.70 -6.62 13.73
N ILE A 135 -11.29 -7.28 12.73
CA ILE A 135 -11.75 -8.67 12.86
C ILE A 135 -10.65 -9.60 12.39
N ASN A 136 -10.19 -10.49 13.26
CA ASN A 136 -9.16 -11.46 12.88
C ASN A 136 -9.36 -12.83 13.52
N LEU A 137 -9.12 -13.87 12.72
CA LEU A 137 -9.10 -15.26 13.20
C LEU A 137 -7.94 -15.44 14.18
N VAL A 138 -8.22 -15.93 15.38
CA VAL A 138 -7.20 -16.10 16.45
C VAL A 138 -5.97 -16.88 15.95
N ARG A 139 -6.17 -17.93 15.15
CA ARG A 139 -5.08 -18.75 14.58
C ARG A 139 -4.21 -18.05 13.53
N ARG A 140 -4.57 -16.85 13.05
CA ARG A 140 -3.85 -16.09 12.02
C ARG A 140 -3.13 -14.88 12.63
N ALA A 141 -2.19 -15.15 13.54
CA ALA A 141 -1.36 -14.12 14.16
C ALA A 141 -0.54 -13.34 13.11
N ASP A 142 -0.08 -14.02 12.05
CA ASP A 142 0.64 -13.42 10.92
C ASP A 142 -0.14 -12.28 10.26
N ARG A 143 -1.44 -12.48 10.03
CA ARG A 143 -2.32 -11.47 9.43
C ARG A 143 -2.64 -10.37 10.42
N ARG A 144 -2.79 -10.72 11.70
CA ARG A 144 -3.05 -9.76 12.77
C ARG A 144 -1.93 -8.74 12.89
N GLU A 145 -0.70 -9.21 12.94
CA GLU A 145 0.47 -8.36 13.06
C GLU A 145 0.60 -7.40 11.87
N ARG A 146 0.50 -7.93 10.64
CA ARG A 146 0.52 -7.10 9.42
C ARG A 146 -0.57 -6.03 9.45
N MET A 147 -1.80 -6.42 9.79
CA MET A 147 -2.93 -5.49 9.86
C MET A 147 -2.74 -4.40 10.90
N LEU A 148 -2.32 -4.76 12.12
CA LEU A 148 -2.08 -3.80 13.19
C LEU A 148 -0.96 -2.84 12.84
N ARG A 149 0.09 -3.32 12.15
CA ARG A 149 1.15 -2.44 11.66
C ARG A 149 0.64 -1.48 10.59
N THR A 150 -0.15 -1.96 9.63
CA THR A 150 -0.78 -1.12 8.59
C THR A 150 -1.70 -0.05 9.19
N LEU A 151 -2.49 -0.39 10.21
CA LEU A 151 -3.35 0.57 10.90
C LEU A 151 -2.53 1.58 11.72
N TYR A 152 -1.44 1.13 12.34
CA TYR A 152 -0.51 2.02 13.04
C TYR A 152 0.14 3.03 12.10
N GLU A 153 0.60 2.62 10.92
CA GLU A 153 1.19 3.55 9.93
C GLU A 153 0.20 4.62 9.44
N GLN A 154 -1.09 4.28 9.41
CA GLN A 154 -2.19 5.19 9.07
C GLN A 154 -2.74 5.97 10.28
N GLU A 155 -2.16 5.78 11.47
CA GLU A 155 -2.62 6.40 12.72
C GLU A 155 -4.10 6.08 13.03
N ILE A 156 -4.50 4.83 12.77
CA ILE A 156 -5.84 4.31 13.07
C ILE A 156 -5.76 3.39 14.29
N SER A 157 -6.40 3.81 15.38
CA SER A 157 -6.62 2.96 16.55
C SER A 157 -7.80 2.01 16.29
N CYS A 158 -7.70 0.77 16.76
CA CYS A 158 -8.78 -0.21 16.62
C CYS A 158 -8.90 -1.17 17.81
N LYS A 159 -10.10 -1.68 18.05
CA LYS A 159 -10.38 -2.82 18.93
C LYS A 159 -10.29 -4.13 18.14
N VAL A 160 -9.38 -5.02 18.55
CA VAL A 160 -9.26 -6.35 17.94
C VAL A 160 -10.38 -7.26 18.44
N VAL A 161 -11.13 -7.86 17.52
CA VAL A 161 -12.20 -8.82 17.81
C VAL A 161 -11.86 -10.18 17.22
N ALA A 162 -12.05 -11.22 18.02
CA ALA A 162 -11.87 -12.60 17.56
C ALA A 162 -12.93 -12.94 16.51
N ALA A 163 -12.47 -13.25 15.30
CA ALA A 163 -13.35 -13.71 14.23
C ALA A 163 -13.87 -15.13 14.51
N VAL A 164 -15.09 -15.41 14.09
CA VAL A 164 -15.68 -16.74 14.08
C VAL A 164 -14.99 -17.59 13.03
N ASP A 165 -14.38 -18.69 13.47
CA ASP A 165 -13.77 -19.66 12.57
C ASP A 165 -14.83 -20.56 11.94
N GLY A 166 -15.35 -20.14 10.79
CA GLY A 166 -16.34 -20.93 10.07
C GLY A 166 -15.87 -22.34 9.71
N LYS A 167 -14.55 -22.61 9.60
CA LYS A 167 -14.04 -23.97 9.39
C LYS A 167 -14.20 -24.86 10.61
N ALA A 168 -14.19 -24.28 11.81
CA ALA A 168 -14.41 -24.99 13.07
C ALA A 168 -15.90 -25.28 13.33
N LEU A 169 -16.81 -24.59 12.63
CA LEU A 169 -18.25 -24.84 12.75
C LEU A 169 -18.66 -26.15 12.07
N ASN A 170 -19.45 -26.94 12.81
CA ASN A 170 -20.14 -28.12 12.31
C ASN A 170 -21.64 -27.81 12.07
N THR A 171 -22.37 -28.77 11.50
CA THR A 171 -23.79 -28.59 11.17
C THR A 171 -24.65 -28.40 12.41
N SER A 172 -24.39 -29.15 13.49
CA SER A 172 -25.12 -28.98 14.76
C SER A 172 -24.93 -27.60 15.39
N ASP A 173 -23.74 -27.00 15.29
CA ASP A 173 -23.49 -25.65 15.79
C ASP A 173 -24.39 -24.65 15.03
N ILE A 174 -24.42 -24.75 13.69
CA ILE A 174 -25.22 -23.88 12.82
C ILE A 174 -26.71 -24.04 13.10
N ASP A 175 -27.17 -25.28 13.23
CA ASP A 175 -28.57 -25.60 13.52
C ASP A 175 -28.98 -25.09 14.90
N SER A 176 -28.11 -25.23 15.91
CA SER A 176 -28.37 -24.73 17.27
C SER A 176 -28.45 -23.20 17.34
N MET A 177 -27.72 -22.51 16.47
CA MET A 177 -27.80 -21.05 16.32
C MET A 177 -29.07 -20.61 15.56
N GLY A 178 -29.86 -21.56 15.04
CA GLY A 178 -31.06 -21.28 14.24
C GLY A 178 -30.73 -20.64 12.88
N ILE A 179 -29.49 -20.75 12.42
CA ILE A 179 -29.04 -20.12 11.18
C ILE A 179 -29.38 -21.03 10.01
N LYS A 180 -30.26 -20.56 9.13
CA LYS A 180 -30.63 -21.26 7.90
C LYS A 180 -30.32 -20.39 6.70
N MET A 181 -29.70 -20.99 5.70
CA MET A 181 -29.55 -20.34 4.40
C MET A 181 -30.92 -20.22 3.74
N LEU A 182 -31.20 -19.05 3.17
CA LEU A 182 -32.45 -18.81 2.45
C LEU A 182 -32.62 -19.84 1.32
N PRO A 183 -33.80 -20.49 1.20
CA PRO A 183 -34.06 -21.43 0.12
C PRO A 183 -33.79 -20.79 -1.25
N GLY A 184 -32.98 -21.46 -2.08
CA GLY A 184 -32.62 -20.95 -3.41
C GLY A 184 -31.56 -19.85 -3.43
N TYR A 185 -31.04 -19.42 -2.28
CA TYR A 185 -29.93 -18.47 -2.25
C TYR A 185 -28.69 -19.04 -2.96
N LYS A 186 -28.17 -18.25 -3.89
CA LYS A 186 -26.88 -18.46 -4.54
C LYS A 186 -26.16 -17.14 -4.56
N ASP A 187 -24.88 -17.17 -4.26
CA ASP A 187 -24.00 -16.02 -4.46
C ASP A 187 -24.13 -15.53 -5.92
N PRO A 188 -24.43 -14.25 -6.17
CA PRO A 188 -24.58 -13.70 -7.53
C PRO A 188 -23.31 -13.78 -8.37
N TYR A 189 -22.12 -13.85 -7.76
CA TYR A 189 -20.85 -13.93 -8.47
C TYR A 189 -20.44 -15.36 -8.78
N HIS A 190 -20.64 -16.28 -7.83
CA HIS A 190 -20.13 -17.66 -7.93
C HIS A 190 -21.22 -18.72 -8.15
N GLY A 191 -22.50 -18.37 -8.05
CA GLY A 191 -23.62 -19.28 -8.29
C GLY A 191 -23.73 -20.45 -7.30
N ARG A 192 -23.03 -20.37 -6.16
CA ARG A 192 -22.96 -21.43 -5.13
C ARG A 192 -23.49 -20.94 -3.77
N PRO A 193 -23.82 -21.87 -2.86
CA PRO A 193 -24.02 -21.55 -1.45
C PRO A 193 -22.81 -20.86 -0.81
N LEU A 194 -23.05 -20.21 0.34
CA LEU A 194 -21.97 -19.67 1.17
C LEU A 194 -21.02 -20.79 1.62
N THR A 195 -19.73 -20.55 1.49
CA THR A 195 -18.69 -21.36 2.13
C THR A 195 -18.75 -21.19 3.63
N LYS A 196 -18.17 -22.16 4.34
CA LYS A 196 -17.87 -22.03 5.76
C LYS A 196 -17.08 -20.75 6.08
N GLY A 197 -16.13 -20.35 5.23
CA GLY A 197 -15.37 -19.11 5.43
C GLY A 197 -16.25 -17.85 5.35
N GLU A 198 -17.11 -17.78 4.34
CA GLU A 198 -18.08 -16.69 4.17
C GLU A 198 -19.10 -16.65 5.33
N LEU A 199 -19.55 -17.81 5.83
CA LEU A 199 -20.39 -17.89 7.02
C LEU A 199 -19.67 -17.37 8.28
N GLY A 200 -18.41 -17.75 8.48
CA GLY A 200 -17.59 -17.24 9.59
C GLY A 200 -17.40 -15.72 9.52
N CYS A 201 -17.19 -15.18 8.31
CA CYS A 201 -17.17 -13.74 8.09
C CYS A 201 -18.49 -13.10 8.51
N PHE A 202 -19.61 -13.56 7.97
CA PHE A 202 -20.96 -13.08 8.31
C PHE A 202 -21.20 -13.06 9.83
N LEU A 203 -20.91 -14.18 10.51
CA LEU A 203 -21.10 -14.31 11.95
C LEU A 203 -20.22 -13.35 12.77
N SER A 204 -18.99 -13.13 12.32
CA SER A 204 -18.08 -12.18 12.97
C SER A 204 -18.63 -10.75 12.90
N HIS A 205 -19.11 -10.34 11.73
CA HIS A 205 -19.75 -9.03 11.55
C HIS A 205 -21.07 -8.93 12.33
N TYR A 206 -21.90 -9.98 12.30
CA TYR A 206 -23.16 -10.03 13.02
C TYR A 206 -22.97 -9.85 14.53
N ASN A 207 -21.92 -10.44 15.11
CA ASN A 207 -21.61 -10.27 16.53
C ASN A 207 -21.26 -8.82 16.89
N ILE A 208 -20.50 -8.13 16.03
CA ILE A 208 -20.22 -6.69 16.22
C ILE A 208 -21.51 -5.87 16.10
N TRP A 209 -22.37 -6.17 15.11
CA TRP A 209 -23.66 -5.49 14.96
C TRP A 209 -24.55 -5.64 16.19
N LYS A 210 -24.56 -6.82 16.82
CA LYS A 210 -25.23 -7.00 18.12
C LYS A 210 -24.62 -6.10 19.18
N GLU A 211 -23.30 -6.11 19.35
CA GLU A 211 -22.59 -5.25 20.32
C GLU A 211 -22.98 -3.78 20.13
N VAL A 212 -22.95 -3.27 18.90
CA VAL A 212 -23.32 -1.90 18.56
C VAL A 212 -24.79 -1.60 18.88
N ARG A 213 -25.72 -2.50 18.50
CA ARG A 213 -27.15 -2.31 18.76
C ARG A 213 -27.48 -2.27 20.26
N TYR A 214 -26.83 -3.10 21.07
CA TYR A 214 -27.05 -3.11 22.52
C TYR A 214 -26.51 -1.85 23.22
N LEU A 215 -25.63 -1.08 22.57
CA LEU A 215 -25.11 0.19 23.08
C LEU A 215 -26.03 1.40 22.81
N ASN A 216 -27.29 1.19 22.39
CA ASN A 216 -28.33 2.23 22.25
C ASN A 216 -27.96 3.37 21.25
N THR A 217 -27.18 3.06 20.21
CA THR A 217 -26.82 4.03 19.17
C THR A 217 -27.91 4.09 18.08
N PRO A 218 -28.59 5.23 17.87
CA PRO A 218 -29.73 5.31 16.95
C PRO A 218 -29.37 5.08 15.47
N GLU A 219 -28.12 5.32 15.09
CA GLU A 219 -27.65 5.29 13.71
C GLU A 219 -26.20 4.79 13.68
N ALA A 220 -26.00 3.54 13.24
CA ALA A 220 -24.68 2.94 13.08
C ALA A 220 -24.38 2.78 11.59
N PHE A 221 -23.40 3.53 11.09
CA PHE A 221 -22.87 3.34 9.74
C PHE A 221 -21.63 2.44 9.82
N GLY A 222 -21.65 1.31 9.11
CA GLY A 222 -20.53 0.39 8.99
C GLY A 222 -19.96 0.39 7.58
N SER A 223 -18.67 0.68 7.42
CA SER A 223 -17.93 0.33 6.19
C SER A 223 -17.29 -1.04 6.38
N ILE A 224 -17.36 -1.89 5.35
CA ILE A 224 -16.68 -3.20 5.32
C ILE A 224 -15.68 -3.14 4.16
N CYS A 225 -14.38 -3.11 4.46
CA CYS A 225 -13.35 -3.19 3.43
C CYS A 225 -12.95 -4.66 3.21
N SER A 226 -13.06 -5.16 1.98
CA SER A 226 -12.94 -6.59 1.65
C SER A 226 -11.50 -7.13 1.60
N GLN A 227 -10.49 -6.29 1.88
CA GLN A 227 -9.09 -6.72 1.98
C GLN A 227 -8.44 -6.40 3.34
N LEU A 228 -9.09 -5.56 4.15
CA LEU A 228 -8.81 -5.28 5.55
C LEU A 228 -10.16 -5.25 6.26
N ILE A 229 -10.56 -6.30 6.99
CA ILE A 229 -11.88 -6.28 7.64
C ILE A 229 -11.82 -5.33 8.84
N THR A 230 -12.04 -4.06 8.54
CA THR A 230 -12.26 -2.98 9.49
C THR A 230 -13.74 -2.67 9.46
N VAL A 231 -14.43 -2.76 10.60
CA VAL A 231 -15.79 -2.23 10.77
C VAL A 231 -15.65 -0.94 11.56
N SER A 232 -15.99 0.20 10.95
CA SER A 232 -15.99 1.49 11.64
C SER A 232 -17.42 1.87 12.00
N VAL A 233 -17.67 2.39 13.20
CA VAL A 233 -19.02 2.76 13.69
C VAL A 233 -19.04 4.19 14.17
N LYS A 234 -19.92 5.03 13.62
CA LYS A 234 -20.10 6.43 14.04
C LYS A 234 -21.53 6.68 14.51
N THR A 235 -21.67 7.23 15.69
CA THR A 235 -22.94 7.70 16.27
C THR A 235 -23.09 9.18 15.96
N LEU A 236 -24.18 9.55 15.30
CA LEU A 236 -24.58 10.94 15.20
C LEU A 236 -25.20 11.37 16.54
N LYS A 237 -24.48 12.16 17.33
CA LYS A 237 -25.10 12.91 18.43
C LYS A 237 -25.97 14.00 17.78
N LYS A 238 -27.27 13.96 18.07
CA LYS A 238 -28.18 15.09 17.80
C LYS A 238 -27.79 16.30 18.63
#